data_AF-A0A812UCI9-F1
#
_entry.id   AF-A0A812UCI9-F1
#
_cell.length_a   1.000
_cell.length_b   1.000
_cell.length_c   1.000
_cell.angle_alpha   90.00
_cell.angle_beta   90.00
_cell.angle_gamma   90.00
#
_symmetry.space_group_name_H-M   'P 1'
#
loop_
_entity.id
_entity.type
_entity.pdbx_description
1 polymer ?
#
loop_
_entity_poly.entity_id
_entity_poly.type
_entity_poly.pdbx_seq_one_letter_code
_entity_poly.pdbx_strand_id
1 'polypeptide(L)'
;MYIFLEYMPGGSLNHLLAQNGAFDEPQMASYSRQVLDALHYLHTRKPAILHRDIKTANILLGVDGIVKLADFGCSKRASGNAVHTLRGSVQWMAPEVINQQPYGRKADIWSFGCVLIEMLTTRPPWGHFETNVAAMIHVATSK
;
A
#
# COMPACT_ATOMS: atom_id res chain seq x y z
N MET A 1 23.16 1.04 -8.72
CA MET A 1 22.13 1.79 -9.50
C MET A 1 21.61 2.89 -8.60
N TYR A 2 21.56 4.13 -9.07
CA TYR A 2 20.99 5.25 -8.34
C TYR A 2 19.72 5.71 -9.06
N ILE A 3 18.67 6.02 -8.30
CA ILE A 3 17.41 6.58 -8.83
C ILE A 3 17.22 7.94 -8.15
N PHE A 4 17.11 8.99 -8.95
CA PHE A 4 16.85 10.35 -8.46
C PHE A 4 15.37 10.67 -8.68
N LEU A 5 14.68 11.08 -7.62
CA LEU A 5 13.25 11.40 -7.61
C LEU A 5 13.04 12.79 -7.00
N GLU A 6 11.85 13.34 -7.19
CA GLU A 6 11.46 14.57 -6.49
C GLU A 6 11.52 14.38 -4.97
N TYR A 7 11.91 15.44 -4.26
CA TYR A 7 11.99 15.41 -2.81
C TYR A 7 10.62 15.71 -2.19
N MET A 8 10.21 14.86 -1.24
CA MET A 8 8.94 14.96 -0.53
C MET A 8 9.21 15.38 0.92
N PRO A 9 9.12 16.67 1.28
CA PRO A 9 9.59 17.20 2.56
C PRO A 9 8.82 16.67 3.78
N GLY A 10 7.58 16.23 3.62
CA GLY A 10 6.77 15.67 4.71
C GLY A 10 7.10 14.22 5.06
N GLY A 11 8.05 13.58 4.36
CA GLY A 11 8.40 12.18 4.59
C GLY A 11 7.26 11.24 4.23
N SER A 12 7.25 10.03 4.81
CA SER A 12 6.17 9.07 4.60
C SER A 12 4.99 9.30 5.56
N LEU A 13 3.79 8.89 5.19
CA LEU A 13 2.65 8.90 6.11
C LEU A 13 2.91 8.04 7.34
N ASN A 14 3.71 6.97 7.22
CA ASN A 14 4.16 6.17 8.36
C ASN A 14 4.96 7.01 9.37
N HIS A 15 5.87 7.85 8.87
CA HIS A 15 6.64 8.76 9.71
C HIS A 15 5.75 9.75 10.45
N LEU A 16 4.76 10.33 9.75
CA LEU A 16 3.78 11.23 10.36
C LEU A 16 2.91 10.54 11.41
N LEU A 17 2.46 9.31 11.16
CA LEU A 17 1.70 8.53 12.15
C LEU A 17 2.53 8.26 13.42
N ALA A 18 3.83 7.98 13.26
CA ALA A 18 4.74 7.77 14.38
C ALA A 18 4.98 9.04 15.21
N GLN A 19 4.99 10.22 14.57
CA GLN A 19 5.23 11.50 15.23
C GLN A 19 3.96 12.11 15.85
N ASN A 20 2.85 12.06 15.12
CA ASN A 20 1.67 12.86 15.42
C ASN A 20 0.47 12.03 15.89
N GLY A 21 0.56 10.70 15.80
CA GLY A 21 -0.56 9.80 16.08
C GLY A 21 -1.51 9.66 14.89
N ALA A 22 -2.72 9.17 15.15
CA ALA A 22 -3.72 8.87 14.13
C ALA A 22 -4.18 10.15 13.41
N PHE A 23 -4.52 10.02 12.13
CA PHE A 23 -5.09 11.13 11.37
C PHE A 23 -6.58 11.32 11.70
N ASP A 24 -7.04 12.57 11.64
CA ASP A 24 -8.46 12.86 11.72
C ASP A 24 -9.18 12.49 10.41
N GLU A 25 -10.52 12.44 10.46
CA GLU A 25 -11.34 12.05 9.31
C GLU A 25 -11.11 12.94 8.08
N PRO A 26 -11.06 14.30 8.18
CA PRO A 26 -10.77 15.15 7.03
C PRO A 26 -9.42 14.87 6.38
N GLN A 27 -8.36 14.72 7.18
CA GLN A 27 -7.02 14.44 6.67
C GLN A 27 -6.96 13.05 6.02
N MET A 28 -7.54 12.05 6.69
CA MET A 28 -7.64 10.68 6.17
C MET A 28 -8.41 10.65 4.86
N ALA A 29 -9.54 11.35 4.75
CA ALA A 29 -10.34 11.41 3.52
C ALA A 29 -9.56 12.07 2.37
N SER A 30 -8.83 13.16 2.66
CA SER A 30 -7.99 13.85 1.68
C SER A 30 -6.88 12.94 1.13
N TYR A 31 -6.13 12.28 2.01
CA TYR A 31 -5.05 11.37 1.61
C TYR A 31 -5.60 10.14 0.89
N SER A 32 -6.71 9.57 1.37
CA SER A 32 -7.39 8.43 0.76
C SER A 32 -7.77 8.71 -0.69
N ARG A 33 -8.38 9.87 -0.96
CA ARG A 33 -8.76 10.28 -2.32
C ARG A 33 -7.54 10.33 -3.23
N GLN A 34 -6.47 11.00 -2.79
CA GLN A 34 -5.25 11.15 -3.60
C GLN A 34 -4.56 9.80 -3.89
N VAL A 35 -4.52 8.89 -2.90
CA VAL A 35 -3.98 7.53 -3.09
C VAL A 35 -4.83 6.74 -4.09
N LEU A 36 -6.15 6.83 -4.00
CA LEU A 36 -7.07 6.19 -4.95
C LEU A 36 -6.94 6.78 -6.37
N ASP A 37 -6.77 8.09 -6.50
CA ASP A 37 -6.50 8.75 -7.79
C ASP A 37 -5.19 8.22 -8.40
N ALA A 38 -4.14 8.07 -7.60
CA ALA A 38 -2.86 7.49 -8.04
C ALA A 38 -2.99 6.01 -8.44
N LEU A 39 -3.71 5.19 -7.66
CA LEU A 39 -3.99 3.79 -8.01
C LEU A 39 -4.80 3.70 -9.29
N HIS A 40 -5.82 4.54 -9.47
CA HIS A 40 -6.61 4.63 -10.69
C HIS A 40 -5.72 4.96 -11.90
N TYR A 41 -4.81 5.92 -11.75
CA TYR A 41 -3.84 6.25 -12.80
C TYR A 41 -2.99 5.04 -13.22
N LEU A 42 -2.43 4.30 -12.25
CA LEU A 42 -1.61 3.10 -12.52
C LEU A 42 -2.43 1.98 -13.17
N HIS A 43 -3.62 1.72 -12.63
CA HIS A 43 -4.48 0.61 -13.05
C HIS A 43 -5.08 0.81 -14.44
N THR A 44 -5.23 2.06 -14.90
CA THR A 44 -5.73 2.41 -16.25
C THR A 44 -4.66 2.43 -17.34
N ARG A 45 -3.37 2.27 -17.00
CA ARG A 45 -2.31 2.13 -18.02
C ARG A 45 -2.55 0.89 -18.90
N LYS A 46 -1.97 0.88 -20.10
CA LYS A 46 -2.03 -0.25 -21.03
C LYS A 46 -0.61 -0.72 -21.39
N PRO A 47 -0.15 -1.90 -20.91
CA PRO A 47 -0.77 -2.75 -19.87
C PRO A 47 -0.87 -2.03 -18.51
N ALA A 48 -1.77 -2.52 -17.65
CA ALA A 48 -1.97 -1.98 -16.31
C ALA A 48 -0.69 -2.11 -15.47
N ILE A 49 -0.45 -1.15 -14.58
CA ILE A 49 0.66 -1.21 -13.62
C ILE A 49 0.07 -1.56 -12.26
N LEU A 50 0.57 -2.63 -11.65
CA LEU A 50 0.27 -2.99 -10.25
C LEU A 50 1.41 -2.47 -9.37
N HIS A 51 1.08 -1.80 -8.27
CA HIS A 51 2.09 -1.27 -7.36
C HIS A 51 2.71 -2.38 -6.50
N ARG A 52 1.85 -3.21 -5.87
CA ARG A 52 2.17 -4.41 -5.09
C ARG A 52 2.95 -4.20 -3.79
N ASP A 53 3.03 -2.96 -3.30
CA ASP A 53 3.60 -2.65 -1.98
C ASP A 53 3.00 -1.35 -1.42
N ILE A 54 1.66 -1.27 -1.45
CA ILE A 54 0.93 -0.12 -0.90
C ILE A 54 0.89 -0.25 0.62
N LYS A 55 1.44 0.75 1.31
CA LYS A 55 1.52 0.89 2.78
C LYS A 55 1.82 2.35 3.10
N THR A 56 1.55 2.80 4.33
CA THR A 56 1.83 4.19 4.73
C THR A 56 3.30 4.59 4.57
N ALA A 57 4.23 3.64 4.64
CA ALA A 57 5.67 3.88 4.44
C ALA A 57 6.02 4.26 2.99
N ASN A 58 5.20 3.85 2.02
CA ASN A 58 5.39 4.10 0.58
C ASN A 58 4.46 5.20 0.04
N ILE A 59 3.80 5.94 0.93
CA ILE A 59 3.00 7.12 0.59
C ILE A 59 3.70 8.33 1.17
N LEU A 60 4.19 9.22 0.31
CA LEU A 60 5.01 10.35 0.72
C LEU A 60 4.22 11.66 0.65
N LEU A 61 4.42 12.52 1.65
CA LEU A 61 3.81 13.83 1.76
C LEU A 61 4.73 14.91 1.20
N GLY A 62 4.21 15.65 0.23
CA GLY A 62 4.85 16.79 -0.41
C GLY A 62 4.45 18.10 0.26
N VAL A 63 4.66 19.20 -0.47
CA VAL A 63 4.12 20.51 -0.09
C VAL A 63 2.59 20.53 -0.23
N ASP A 64 1.95 21.45 0.49
CA ASP A 64 0.51 21.75 0.38
C ASP A 64 -0.44 20.55 0.57
N GLY A 65 -0.02 19.54 1.34
CA GLY A 65 -0.87 18.39 1.63
C GLY A 65 -0.98 17.36 0.50
N ILE A 66 -0.13 17.46 -0.53
CA ILE A 66 -0.13 16.54 -1.67
C ILE A 66 0.58 15.24 -1.31
N VAL A 67 -0.08 14.09 -1.48
CA VAL A 67 0.53 12.77 -1.28
C VAL A 67 0.79 12.07 -2.60
N LYS A 68 1.91 11.33 -2.68
CA LYS A 68 2.30 10.54 -3.86
C LYS A 68 2.74 9.14 -3.46
N LEU A 69 2.48 8.18 -4.33
CA LEU A 69 3.00 6.82 -4.20
C LEU A 69 4.50 6.80 -4.52
N ALA A 70 5.26 6.02 -3.75
CA ALA A 70 6.68 5.81 -3.90
C ALA A 70 7.04 4.32 -3.82
N ASP A 71 8.30 4.00 -4.10
CA ASP A 71 8.84 2.63 -4.12
C ASP A 71 8.09 1.66 -5.05
N PHE A 72 8.44 1.76 -6.34
CA PHE A 72 7.96 0.86 -7.37
C PHE A 72 8.80 -0.41 -7.51
N GLY A 73 9.64 -0.77 -6.52
CA GLY A 73 10.54 -1.93 -6.59
C GLY A 73 9.83 -3.29 -6.69
N CYS A 74 8.57 -3.36 -6.25
CA CYS A 74 7.70 -4.54 -6.39
C CYS A 74 6.73 -4.45 -7.58
N SER A 75 6.68 -3.31 -8.25
CA SER A 75 5.67 -3.03 -9.27
C SER A 75 5.84 -3.87 -10.53
N LYS A 76 4.75 -4.12 -11.23
CA LYS A 76 4.75 -4.94 -12.45
C LYS A 76 3.76 -4.42 -13.47
N ARG A 77 4.18 -4.35 -14.73
CA ARG A 77 3.27 -4.22 -15.88
C ARG A 77 2.56 -5.55 -16.08
N ALA A 78 1.27 -5.60 -15.79
CA ALA A 78 0.45 -6.80 -15.92
C ALA A 78 -0.07 -6.92 -17.36
N SER A 79 0.66 -7.65 -18.20
CA SER A 79 0.18 -8.09 -19.52
C SER A 79 -0.61 -9.40 -19.37
N GLY A 80 -1.94 -9.33 -19.42
CA GLY A 80 -2.83 -10.49 -19.28
C GLY A 80 -3.49 -10.63 -17.90
N ASN A 81 -4.20 -11.74 -17.70
CA ASN A 81 -4.92 -12.01 -16.47
C ASN A 81 -3.97 -12.66 -15.46
N ALA A 82 -3.46 -11.82 -14.56
CA ALA A 82 -2.86 -12.14 -13.27
C ALA A 82 -1.34 -12.34 -13.13
N VAL A 83 -0.85 -12.00 -11.94
CA VAL A 83 0.51 -12.19 -11.44
C VAL A 83 0.50 -13.30 -10.39
N HIS A 84 1.61 -14.06 -10.28
CA HIS A 84 1.71 -15.21 -9.35
C HIS A 84 2.84 -15.10 -8.33
N THR A 85 3.68 -14.07 -8.41
CA THR A 85 4.84 -13.93 -7.51
C THR A 85 4.45 -13.33 -6.15
N LEU A 86 4.95 -13.91 -5.06
CA LEU A 86 4.86 -13.32 -3.72
C LEU A 86 5.84 -12.14 -3.59
N ARG A 87 5.35 -10.90 -3.64
CA ARG A 87 6.13 -9.69 -3.30
C ARG A 87 5.26 -8.65 -2.59
N GLY A 88 5.93 -7.75 -1.89
CA GLY A 88 5.35 -6.70 -1.07
C GLY A 88 5.64 -6.94 0.41
N SER A 89 4.98 -6.17 1.25
CA SER A 89 5.09 -6.26 2.69
C SER A 89 3.98 -7.12 3.27
N VAL A 90 4.36 -8.16 4.02
CA VAL A 90 3.47 -9.25 4.46
C VAL A 90 2.16 -8.77 5.09
N GLN A 91 2.22 -7.78 5.99
CA GLN A 91 1.05 -7.27 6.71
C GLN A 91 0.09 -6.44 5.83
N TRP A 92 0.37 -6.26 4.54
CA TRP A 92 -0.51 -5.54 3.60
C TRP A 92 -0.92 -6.40 2.41
N MET A 93 -0.44 -7.66 2.35
CA MET A 93 -0.72 -8.54 1.23
C MET A 93 -2.15 -9.05 1.28
N ALA A 94 -2.79 -9.08 0.12
CA ALA A 94 -4.10 -9.70 -0.05
C ALA A 94 -4.02 -11.23 0.13
N PRO A 95 -5.10 -11.90 0.58
CA PRO A 95 -5.12 -13.35 0.77
C PRO A 95 -4.73 -14.11 -0.51
N GLU A 96 -5.17 -13.66 -1.68
CA GLU A 96 -4.81 -14.27 -2.96
C GLU A 96 -3.30 -14.15 -3.28
N VAL A 97 -2.64 -13.08 -2.81
CA VAL A 97 -1.19 -12.91 -2.98
C VAL A 97 -0.44 -13.89 -2.07
N ILE A 98 -0.86 -14.03 -0.81
CA ILE A 98 -0.25 -14.95 0.16
C ILE A 98 -0.44 -16.40 -0.28
N ASN A 99 -1.63 -16.74 -0.78
CA ASN A 99 -1.95 -18.06 -1.31
C ASN A 99 -1.36 -18.33 -2.72
N GLN A 100 -0.52 -17.42 -3.24
CA GLN A 100 0.10 -17.51 -4.57
C GLN A 100 -0.91 -17.75 -5.72
N GLN A 101 -2.14 -17.31 -5.50
CA GLN A 101 -3.20 -17.33 -6.49
C GLN A 101 -2.94 -16.26 -7.55
N PRO A 102 -3.49 -16.39 -8.75
CA PRO A 102 -3.47 -15.30 -9.72
C PRO A 102 -4.16 -14.04 -9.16
N TYR A 103 -3.43 -12.92 -9.08
CA TYR A 103 -3.97 -11.64 -8.60
C TYR A 103 -3.74 -10.47 -9.56
N GLY A 104 -4.50 -9.39 -9.36
CA GLY A 104 -4.44 -8.20 -10.18
C GLY A 104 -4.67 -6.93 -9.37
N ARG A 105 -5.33 -5.94 -9.98
CA ARG A 105 -5.61 -4.61 -9.40
C ARG A 105 -6.23 -4.66 -8.00
N LYS A 106 -7.05 -5.67 -7.72
CA LYS A 106 -7.73 -5.85 -6.43
C LYS A 106 -6.78 -6.07 -5.26
N ALA A 107 -5.59 -6.63 -5.50
CA ALA A 107 -4.58 -6.78 -4.46
C ALA A 107 -4.07 -5.41 -3.96
N ASP A 108 -3.89 -4.43 -4.85
CA ASP A 108 -3.52 -3.06 -4.42
C ASP A 108 -4.65 -2.39 -3.63
N ILE A 109 -5.92 -2.69 -3.96
CA ILE A 109 -7.09 -2.18 -3.21
C ILE A 109 -7.18 -2.78 -1.81
N TRP A 110 -6.87 -4.07 -1.66
CA TRP A 110 -6.74 -4.69 -0.34
C TRP A 110 -5.66 -3.99 0.50
N SER A 111 -4.47 -3.81 -0.07
CA SER A 111 -3.37 -3.11 0.60
C SER A 111 -3.75 -1.66 0.96
N PHE A 112 -4.53 -0.97 0.12
CA PHE A 112 -5.10 0.33 0.46
C PHE A 112 -6.08 0.28 1.65
N GLY A 113 -6.92 -0.75 1.76
CA GLY A 113 -7.74 -0.98 2.96
C GLY A 113 -6.89 -1.12 4.23
N CYS A 114 -5.73 -1.76 4.12
CA CYS A 114 -4.76 -1.86 5.22
C CYS A 114 -4.20 -0.47 5.61
N VAL A 115 -3.95 0.39 4.63
CA VAL A 115 -3.52 1.78 4.83
C VAL A 115 -4.57 2.59 5.60
N LEU A 116 -5.87 2.41 5.33
CA LEU A 116 -6.93 3.08 6.12
C LEU A 116 -6.85 2.71 7.60
N ILE A 117 -6.63 1.43 7.90
CA ILE A 117 -6.49 0.96 9.28
C ILE A 117 -5.22 1.52 9.92
N GLU A 118 -4.10 1.59 9.20
CA GLU A 118 -2.89 2.26 9.70
C GLU A 118 -3.15 3.72 10.06
N MET A 119 -3.86 4.47 9.22
CA MET A 119 -4.19 5.87 9.46
C MET A 119 -5.04 6.07 10.72
N LEU A 120 -5.95 5.14 11.00
CA LEU A 120 -6.85 5.17 12.15
C LEU A 120 -6.19 4.68 13.46
N THR A 121 -5.31 3.69 13.38
CA THR A 121 -4.83 2.95 14.54
C THR A 121 -3.36 3.14 14.85
N THR A 122 -2.64 3.85 13.97
CA THR A 122 -1.17 4.01 13.95
C THR A 122 -0.38 2.71 13.89
N ARG A 123 -1.05 1.59 13.58
CA ARG A 123 -0.48 0.25 13.57
C ARG A 123 -0.91 -0.49 12.30
N PRO A 124 -0.07 -1.40 11.78
CA PRO A 124 -0.52 -2.30 10.72
C PRO A 124 -1.64 -3.20 11.26
N PRO A 125 -2.59 -3.64 10.41
CA PRO A 125 -3.82 -4.26 10.92
C PRO A 125 -3.59 -5.62 11.62
N TRP A 126 -2.47 -6.26 11.31
CA TRP A 126 -2.02 -7.54 11.89
C TRP A 126 -0.79 -7.36 12.79
N GLY A 127 -0.57 -6.16 13.31
CA GLY A 127 0.57 -5.83 14.17
C GLY A 127 0.54 -6.50 15.55
N HIS A 128 -0.58 -7.12 15.92
CA HIS A 128 -0.74 -7.84 17.20
C HIS A 128 -0.20 -9.27 17.15
N PHE A 129 0.07 -9.83 15.97
CA PHE A 129 0.67 -11.15 15.83
C PHE A 129 2.17 -11.09 16.15
N GLU A 130 2.67 -12.09 16.88
CA GLU A 130 4.09 -12.18 17.28
C GLU A 130 5.03 -12.30 16.07
N THR A 131 4.56 -12.90 14.98
CA THR A 131 5.35 -13.09 13.76
C THR A 131 4.55 -12.75 12.52
N ASN A 132 5.28 -12.32 11.47
CA ASN A 132 4.72 -12.14 10.14
C ASN A 132 4.11 -13.44 9.58
N VAL A 133 4.61 -14.62 9.99
CA VAL A 133 4.04 -15.92 9.58
C VAL A 133 2.66 -16.13 10.18
N ALA A 134 2.47 -15.82 11.46
CA ALA A 134 1.16 -15.92 12.10
C ALA A 134 0.14 -14.97 11.45
N ALA A 135 0.56 -13.73 11.15
CA ALA A 135 -0.26 -12.79 10.39
C ALA A 135 -0.63 -13.33 9.00
N MET A 136 0.33 -13.92 8.26
CA MET A 136 0.05 -14.53 6.95
C MET A 136 -0.96 -15.66 7.01
N ILE A 137 -0.81 -16.58 7.97
CA ILE A 137 -1.73 -17.72 8.12
C ILE A 137 -3.15 -17.20 8.40
N HIS A 138 -3.28 -16.20 9.26
CA HIS A 138 -4.57 -15.58 9.55
C HIS A 138 -5.21 -14.93 8.30
N VAL A 139 -4.45 -14.13 7.54
CA VAL A 139 -4.95 -13.50 6.31
C VAL A 139 -5.30 -14.56 5.25
N ALA A 140 -4.45 -15.57 5.06
CA ALA A 140 -4.63 -16.62 4.07
C ALA A 140 -5.89 -17.49 4.30
N THR A 141 -6.35 -17.59 5.55
CA THR A 141 -7.49 -18.43 5.97
C THR A 141 -8.77 -17.63 6.22
N SER A 142 -8.70 -16.30 6.18
CA SER A 142 -9.87 -15.43 6.27
C SER A 142 -10.72 -15.56 5.00
N LYS A 143 -11.99 -15.97 5.15
CA LYS A 143 -12.95 -16.14 4.06
C LYS A 143 -13.74 -14.87 3.77
#